data_AF-A0A9E2GUE0-F1
#
_entry.id   AF-A0A9E2GUE0-F1
#
_cell.length_a   1.000
_cell.length_b   1.000
_cell.length_c   1.000
_cell.angle_alpha   90.00
_cell.angle_beta   90.00
_cell.angle_gamma   90.00
#
_symmetry.space_group_name_H-M   'P 1'
#
loop_
_entity.id
_entity.type
_entity.pdbx_description
1 polymer ?
#
loop_
_entity_poly.entity_id
_entity_poly.type
_entity_poly.pdbx_seq_one_letter_code
_entity_poly.pdbx_strand_id
1 'polypeptide(L)'
;MTPKKSKQPIRDFLYRTLSSTGVLVSSLVISSAALFFYSRAAFGFIRHESSSLKSDFSLRLFFYVGLMIVSFSGALVVDRLMHGGAWVKRMFAPPASTEDGQPDISAFTKHPAHFYVACLLMLILGWFVYDRLNDRFHAYYGAVGKHMTLLRSPAENDRLAAIEHLSSIHRPEVSELLVKRMTTGTEREKRVAAWAVGQADFASEGIVNALLATVDTPDETLRHTVFLTLARMLPHPTVDLVRRIETELRRHLGEGKVPPRRLLFAAAFLRTPEYLTLFMDFLALDDADTSVISTYALVWMAGTTQEQNRRILGALVRNLTKSERIRCMNTVALLFKAHDLGEETLSSLRREFEAKSSDFSCRPEVFSLHPENPKRDTINITRINIQGFQYNAHGPERYRERILRILARVRDDAMIPWLQRMAKNEQLPEYIRDLCRQTAEAKPVKRQQLDW
;
A
#
# COMPACT_ATOMS: atom_id res chain seq x y z
N MET A 1 -47.20 -40.63 -51.76
CA MET A 1 -47.11 -39.84 -50.51
C MET A 1 -46.15 -38.68 -50.74
N THR A 2 -46.67 -37.47 -50.96
CA THR A 2 -45.86 -36.26 -51.10
C THR A 2 -45.40 -35.78 -49.71
N PRO A 3 -44.09 -35.54 -49.48
CA PRO A 3 -43.64 -35.10 -48.17
C PRO A 3 -44.14 -33.66 -47.94
N LYS A 4 -44.81 -33.47 -46.81
CA LYS A 4 -45.35 -32.19 -46.35
C LYS A 4 -44.18 -31.22 -46.16
N LYS A 5 -44.02 -30.23 -47.07
CA LYS A 5 -43.06 -29.13 -46.92
C LYS A 5 -43.33 -28.43 -45.58
N SER A 6 -42.50 -28.72 -44.59
CA SER A 6 -42.39 -27.96 -43.35
C SER A 6 -41.94 -26.54 -43.73
N LYS A 7 -42.90 -25.62 -43.92
CA LYS A 7 -42.61 -24.19 -44.03
C LYS A 7 -42.01 -23.75 -42.70
N GLN A 8 -40.73 -23.35 -42.70
CA GLN A 8 -40.10 -22.72 -41.55
C GLN A 8 -40.11 -21.21 -41.77
N PRO A 9 -41.24 -20.52 -41.47
CA PRO A 9 -41.42 -19.11 -41.84
C PRO A 9 -40.36 -18.19 -41.24
N ILE A 10 -39.87 -18.51 -40.04
CA ILE A 10 -38.82 -17.74 -39.35
C ILE A 10 -37.48 -17.87 -40.08
N ARG A 11 -37.12 -19.08 -40.53
CA ARG A 11 -35.86 -19.32 -41.24
C ARG A 11 -35.84 -18.61 -42.59
N ASP A 12 -36.94 -18.71 -43.33
CA ASP A 12 -37.08 -18.08 -44.65
C ASP A 12 -37.14 -16.55 -44.57
N PHE A 13 -37.66 -16.01 -43.45
CA PHE A 13 -37.60 -14.59 -43.14
C PHE A 13 -36.17 -14.15 -42.81
N LEU A 14 -35.48 -14.84 -41.89
CA LEU A 14 -34.10 -14.53 -41.50
C LEU A 14 -33.16 -14.59 -42.71
N TYR A 15 -33.28 -15.61 -43.56
CA TYR A 15 -32.48 -15.73 -44.78
C TYR A 15 -32.70 -14.54 -45.72
N ARG A 16 -33.96 -14.15 -45.99
CA ARG A 16 -34.26 -12.98 -46.84
C ARG A 16 -33.72 -11.69 -46.25
N THR A 17 -33.96 -11.44 -44.98
CA THR A 17 -33.54 -10.21 -44.29
C THR A 17 -32.01 -10.09 -44.19
N LEU A 18 -31.33 -11.16 -43.78
CA LEU A 18 -29.86 -11.19 -43.63
C LEU A 18 -29.11 -11.31 -44.97
N SER A 19 -29.79 -11.67 -46.06
CA SER A 19 -29.18 -11.68 -47.40
C SER A 19 -29.08 -10.29 -48.06
N SER A 20 -29.84 -9.32 -47.54
CA SER A 20 -29.89 -7.95 -48.06
C SER A 20 -28.76 -7.09 -47.47
N THR A 21 -27.84 -6.66 -48.32
CA THR A 21 -26.71 -5.81 -47.92
C THR A 21 -27.17 -4.47 -47.32
N GLY A 22 -28.22 -3.85 -47.89
CA GLY A 22 -28.76 -2.59 -47.37
C GLY A 22 -29.28 -2.74 -45.94
N VAL A 23 -30.02 -3.83 -45.66
CA VAL A 23 -30.56 -4.11 -44.33
C VAL A 23 -29.45 -4.38 -43.32
N LEU A 24 -28.42 -5.16 -43.69
CA LEU A 24 -27.28 -5.43 -42.83
C LEU A 24 -26.49 -4.15 -42.47
N VAL A 25 -26.21 -3.30 -43.47
CA VAL A 25 -25.50 -2.04 -43.25
C VAL A 25 -26.33 -1.08 -42.38
N SER A 26 -27.62 -0.91 -42.67
CA SER A 26 -28.50 -0.08 -41.85
C SER A 26 -28.59 -0.60 -40.41
N SER A 27 -28.72 -1.92 -40.22
CA SER A 27 -28.75 -2.54 -38.89
C SER A 27 -27.44 -2.32 -38.14
N LEU A 28 -26.29 -2.47 -38.81
CA LEU A 28 -24.98 -2.19 -38.21
C LEU A 28 -24.84 -0.73 -37.79
N VAL A 29 -25.22 0.22 -38.64
CA VAL A 29 -25.14 1.66 -38.33
C VAL A 29 -26.03 2.01 -37.14
N ILE A 30 -27.28 1.57 -37.15
CA ILE A 30 -28.24 1.84 -36.08
C ILE A 30 -27.78 1.22 -34.75
N SER A 31 -27.37 -0.05 -34.77
CA SER A 31 -26.89 -0.73 -33.56
C SER A 31 -25.58 -0.12 -33.03
N SER A 32 -24.67 0.30 -33.90
CA SER A 32 -23.43 0.97 -33.51
C SER A 32 -23.72 2.35 -32.89
N ALA A 33 -24.64 3.12 -33.47
CA ALA A 33 -25.06 4.41 -32.93
C ALA A 33 -25.76 4.24 -31.58
N ALA A 34 -26.68 3.29 -31.46
CA ALA A 34 -27.34 2.97 -30.20
C ALA A 34 -26.33 2.58 -29.11
N LEU A 35 -25.37 1.71 -29.44
CA LEU A 35 -24.32 1.32 -28.51
C LEU A 35 -23.40 2.49 -28.13
N PHE A 36 -23.14 3.43 -29.05
CA PHE A 36 -22.39 4.65 -28.76
C PHE A 36 -23.08 5.50 -27.69
N PHE A 37 -24.34 5.88 -27.92
CA PHE A 37 -25.09 6.68 -26.95
C PHE A 37 -25.27 5.95 -25.62
N TYR A 38 -25.54 4.64 -25.67
CA TYR A 38 -25.60 3.81 -24.48
C TYR A 38 -24.28 3.83 -23.71
N SER A 39 -23.14 3.57 -24.37
CA SER A 39 -21.82 3.53 -23.73
C SER A 39 -21.48 4.87 -23.08
N ARG A 40 -21.80 6.00 -23.74
CA ARG A 40 -21.51 7.34 -23.22
C ARG A 40 -22.35 7.65 -21.98
N ALA A 41 -23.63 7.30 -22.01
CA ALA A 41 -24.52 7.46 -20.87
C ALA A 41 -24.14 6.53 -19.71
N ALA A 42 -23.95 5.24 -19.98
CA ALA A 42 -23.63 4.24 -18.97
C ALA A 42 -22.28 4.52 -18.28
N PHE A 43 -21.22 4.78 -19.04
CA PHE A 43 -19.90 5.05 -18.48
C PHE A 43 -19.81 6.44 -17.85
N GLY A 44 -20.53 7.43 -18.38
CA GLY A 44 -20.73 8.73 -17.73
C GLY A 44 -21.40 8.58 -16.37
N PHE A 45 -22.51 7.84 -16.30
CA PHE A 45 -23.21 7.54 -15.06
C PHE A 45 -22.30 6.85 -14.04
N ILE A 46 -21.55 5.81 -14.45
CA ILE A 46 -20.58 5.14 -13.56
C ILE A 46 -19.54 6.14 -13.03
N ARG A 47 -18.98 6.96 -13.93
CA ARG A 47 -17.91 7.89 -13.59
C ARG A 47 -18.34 8.98 -12.63
N HIS A 48 -19.60 9.43 -12.66
CA HIS A 48 -20.02 10.62 -11.92
C HIS A 48 -21.10 10.37 -10.85
N GLU A 49 -21.99 9.41 -11.06
CA GLU A 49 -23.22 9.29 -10.27
C GLU A 49 -23.35 7.96 -9.53
N SER A 50 -22.84 6.86 -10.11
CA SER A 50 -23.05 5.53 -9.54
C SER A 50 -22.48 5.40 -8.13
N SER A 51 -23.25 4.75 -7.27
CA SER A 51 -22.92 4.41 -5.87
C SER A 51 -22.93 2.90 -5.61
N SER A 52 -23.12 2.08 -6.65
CA SER A 52 -23.30 0.63 -6.50
C SER A 52 -22.49 -0.16 -7.53
N LEU A 53 -21.59 -1.01 -7.05
CA LEU A 53 -20.82 -1.91 -7.91
C LEU A 53 -21.67 -2.91 -8.68
N LYS A 54 -22.85 -3.28 -8.15
CA LYS A 54 -23.81 -4.14 -8.85
C LYS A 54 -24.40 -3.43 -10.07
N SER A 55 -24.70 -2.14 -9.94
CA SER A 55 -25.15 -1.30 -11.05
C SER A 55 -24.04 -1.17 -12.11
N ASP A 56 -22.81 -0.85 -11.69
CA ASP A 56 -21.65 -0.76 -12.58
C ASP A 56 -21.41 -2.06 -13.35
N PHE A 57 -21.54 -3.21 -12.67
CA PHE A 57 -21.41 -4.51 -13.32
C PHE A 57 -22.50 -4.73 -14.37
N SER A 58 -23.75 -4.43 -14.04
CA SER A 58 -24.89 -4.61 -14.94
C SER A 58 -24.76 -3.73 -16.19
N LEU A 59 -24.41 -2.46 -16.02
CA LEU A 59 -24.21 -1.51 -17.12
C LEU A 59 -23.07 -1.95 -18.04
N ARG A 60 -21.94 -2.40 -17.48
CA ARG A 60 -20.83 -2.94 -18.28
C ARG A 60 -21.21 -4.24 -18.99
N LEU A 61 -21.98 -5.12 -18.35
CA LEU A 61 -22.46 -6.34 -18.97
C LEU A 61 -23.35 -6.06 -20.18
N PHE A 62 -24.30 -5.14 -20.06
CA PHE A 62 -25.13 -4.71 -21.20
C PHE A 62 -24.31 -4.09 -22.32
N PHE A 63 -23.28 -3.30 -21.99
CA PHE A 63 -22.33 -2.80 -22.99
C PHE A 63 -21.64 -3.94 -23.75
N TYR A 64 -21.11 -4.95 -23.06
CA TYR A 64 -20.43 -6.07 -23.73
C TYR A 64 -21.38 -6.93 -24.57
N VAL A 65 -22.63 -7.13 -24.12
CA VAL A 65 -23.66 -7.81 -24.91
C VAL A 65 -23.98 -7.00 -26.17
N GLY A 66 -24.15 -5.68 -26.05
CA GLY A 66 -24.36 -4.80 -27.21
C GLY A 66 -23.17 -4.83 -28.17
N LEU A 67 -21.94 -4.82 -27.65
CA LEU A 67 -20.72 -4.92 -28.45
C LEU A 67 -20.65 -6.24 -29.22
N MET A 68 -21.03 -7.36 -28.60
CA MET A 68 -21.13 -8.65 -29.27
C MET A 68 -22.14 -8.62 -30.44
N ILE A 69 -23.30 -7.99 -30.25
CA ILE A 69 -24.33 -7.84 -31.30
C ILE A 69 -23.79 -6.98 -32.46
N VAL A 70 -23.20 -5.83 -32.17
CA VAL A 70 -22.60 -4.94 -33.19
C VAL A 70 -21.49 -5.67 -33.96
N SER A 71 -20.64 -6.40 -33.26
CA SER A 71 -19.53 -7.16 -33.86
C SER A 71 -20.03 -8.29 -34.76
N PHE A 72 -21.09 -8.98 -34.34
CA PHE A 72 -21.76 -9.99 -35.14
C PHE A 72 -22.38 -9.40 -36.41
N SER A 73 -23.11 -8.29 -36.30
CA SER A 73 -23.65 -7.56 -37.46
C SER A 73 -22.55 -7.07 -38.41
N GLY A 74 -21.44 -6.60 -37.86
CA GLY A 74 -20.25 -6.20 -38.62
C GLY A 74 -19.65 -7.36 -39.41
N ALA A 75 -19.50 -8.52 -38.77
CA ALA A 75 -19.01 -9.72 -39.42
C ALA A 75 -19.95 -10.23 -40.53
N LEU A 76 -21.28 -10.08 -40.36
CA LEU A 76 -22.23 -10.40 -41.43
C LEU A 76 -22.04 -9.50 -42.66
N VAL A 77 -21.78 -8.21 -42.46
CA VAL A 77 -21.45 -7.28 -43.56
C VAL A 77 -20.15 -7.70 -44.25
N VAL A 78 -19.10 -8.01 -43.48
CA VAL A 78 -17.80 -8.46 -44.01
C VAL A 78 -17.94 -9.78 -44.79
N ASP A 79 -18.66 -10.77 -44.25
CA ASP A 79 -18.95 -12.04 -44.92
C ASP A 79 -19.73 -11.82 -46.22
N ARG A 80 -20.68 -10.89 -46.23
CA ARG A 80 -21.45 -10.56 -47.44
C ARG A 80 -20.59 -9.92 -48.53
N LEU A 81 -19.69 -9.01 -48.16
CA LEU A 81 -18.84 -8.27 -49.08
C LEU A 81 -17.67 -9.11 -49.62
N MET A 82 -17.00 -9.88 -48.75
CA MET A 82 -15.78 -10.61 -49.10
C MET A 82 -16.02 -12.06 -49.51
N HIS A 83 -17.05 -12.71 -48.95
CA HIS A 83 -17.29 -14.15 -49.12
C HIS A 83 -18.69 -14.46 -49.68
N GLY A 84 -19.40 -13.44 -50.17
CA GLY A 84 -20.71 -13.60 -50.80
C GLY A 84 -21.82 -14.14 -49.88
N GLY A 85 -21.68 -13.95 -48.56
CA GLY A 85 -22.65 -14.39 -47.56
C GLY A 85 -22.61 -15.88 -47.27
N ALA A 86 -21.42 -16.49 -47.33
CA ALA A 86 -21.22 -17.93 -47.16
C ALA A 86 -21.78 -18.46 -45.83
N TRP A 87 -21.63 -17.68 -44.75
CA TRP A 87 -22.14 -18.06 -43.44
C TRP A 87 -23.67 -18.06 -43.38
N VAL A 88 -24.31 -16.99 -43.87
CA VAL A 88 -25.79 -16.87 -43.88
C VAL A 88 -26.43 -17.96 -44.73
N LYS A 89 -25.83 -18.26 -45.90
CA LYS A 89 -26.27 -19.35 -46.77
C LYS A 89 -26.18 -20.69 -46.05
N ARG A 90 -25.06 -21.00 -45.40
CA ARG A 90 -24.91 -22.27 -44.68
C ARG A 90 -25.91 -22.42 -43.53
N MET A 91 -26.15 -21.36 -42.76
CA MET A 91 -26.98 -21.43 -41.56
C MET A 91 -28.48 -21.39 -41.86
N PHE A 92 -28.90 -20.66 -42.89
CA PHE A 92 -30.31 -20.33 -43.11
C PHE A 92 -30.82 -20.64 -44.52
N ALA A 93 -29.98 -21.00 -45.49
CA ALA A 93 -30.48 -21.36 -46.82
C ALA A 93 -31.39 -22.61 -46.74
N PRO A 94 -32.40 -22.69 -47.61
CA PRO A 94 -33.15 -23.92 -47.78
C PRO A 94 -32.20 -25.05 -48.23
N PRO A 95 -32.38 -26.29 -47.74
CA PRO A 95 -31.57 -27.42 -48.18
C PRO A 95 -31.67 -27.56 -49.70
N ALA A 96 -30.51 -27.76 -50.34
CA ALA A 96 -30.48 -28.01 -51.77
C ALA A 96 -31.32 -29.25 -52.10
N SER A 97 -32.08 -29.21 -53.20
CA SER A 97 -32.62 -30.44 -53.79
C SER A 97 -31.43 -31.22 -54.32
N THR A 98 -31.01 -32.26 -53.62
CA THR A 98 -30.06 -33.23 -54.16
C THR A 98 -30.70 -33.87 -55.38
N GLU A 99 -30.17 -33.58 -56.57
CA GLU A 99 -30.24 -34.56 -57.66
C GLU A 99 -29.49 -35.81 -57.19
N ASP A 100 -30.08 -36.95 -57.54
CA ASP A 100 -29.85 -38.30 -57.02
C ASP A 100 -28.43 -38.63 -56.49
N GLY A 101 -28.38 -39.05 -55.23
CA GLY A 101 -27.48 -40.12 -54.78
C GLY A 101 -26.06 -39.76 -54.33
N GLN A 102 -25.58 -38.51 -54.45
CA GLN A 102 -24.27 -38.15 -53.87
C GLN A 102 -24.41 -37.60 -52.44
N PRO A 103 -23.72 -38.18 -51.44
CA PRO A 103 -23.63 -37.54 -50.12
C PRO A 103 -22.93 -36.20 -50.29
N ASP A 104 -23.56 -35.12 -49.82
CA ASP A 104 -23.02 -33.77 -49.91
C ASP A 104 -21.84 -33.58 -48.93
N ILE A 105 -20.66 -34.08 -49.34
CA ILE A 105 -19.39 -34.00 -48.58
C ILE A 105 -18.86 -32.55 -48.53
N SER A 106 -19.45 -31.64 -49.31
CA SER A 106 -19.08 -30.23 -49.37
C SER A 106 -19.66 -29.41 -48.21
N ALA A 107 -20.77 -29.86 -47.62
CA ALA A 107 -21.41 -29.24 -46.46
C ALA A 107 -20.55 -29.31 -45.17
N PHE A 108 -19.73 -30.36 -45.03
CA PHE A 108 -18.86 -30.57 -43.86
C PHE A 108 -17.48 -29.91 -43.99
N THR A 109 -16.94 -29.77 -45.21
CA THR A 109 -15.52 -29.40 -45.43
C THR A 109 -15.23 -27.90 -45.55
N LYS A 110 -16.26 -27.04 -45.68
CA LYS A 110 -16.09 -25.57 -45.72
C LYS A 110 -16.68 -24.90 -44.48
N HIS A 111 -16.11 -25.16 -43.30
CA HIS A 111 -16.46 -24.38 -42.11
C HIS A 111 -16.12 -22.90 -42.41
N PRO A 112 -17.06 -21.94 -42.26
CA PRO A 112 -16.78 -20.53 -42.51
C PRO A 112 -15.95 -19.94 -41.35
N ALA A 113 -14.74 -20.45 -41.15
CA ALA A 113 -13.82 -20.01 -40.11
C ALA A 113 -13.54 -18.50 -40.21
N HIS A 114 -13.52 -17.97 -41.45
CA HIS A 114 -13.39 -16.54 -41.74
C HIS A 114 -14.49 -15.69 -41.09
N PHE A 115 -15.72 -16.19 -40.93
CA PHE A 115 -16.79 -15.45 -40.26
C PHE A 115 -16.49 -15.26 -38.78
N TYR A 116 -16.09 -16.33 -38.09
CA TYR A 116 -15.74 -16.26 -36.66
C TYR A 116 -14.50 -15.40 -36.42
N VAL A 117 -13.52 -15.46 -37.33
CA VAL A 117 -12.37 -14.55 -37.32
C VAL A 117 -12.80 -13.10 -37.53
N ALA A 118 -13.69 -12.83 -38.48
CA ALA A 118 -14.25 -11.49 -38.70
C ALA A 118 -15.03 -10.99 -37.47
N CYS A 119 -15.84 -11.83 -36.82
CA CYS A 119 -16.50 -11.50 -35.54
C CYS A 119 -15.49 -11.11 -34.47
N LEU A 120 -14.43 -11.89 -34.30
CA LEU A 120 -13.39 -11.62 -33.30
C LEU A 120 -12.65 -10.31 -33.59
N LEU A 121 -12.28 -10.07 -34.85
CA LEU A 121 -11.62 -8.83 -35.25
C LEU A 121 -12.52 -7.61 -35.04
N MET A 122 -13.81 -7.71 -35.41
CA MET A 122 -14.79 -6.64 -35.16
C MET A 122 -15.01 -6.40 -33.67
N LEU A 123 -14.98 -7.45 -32.85
CA LEU A 123 -15.08 -7.34 -31.39
C LEU A 123 -13.89 -6.60 -30.78
N ILE A 124 -12.67 -6.97 -31.16
CA ILE A 124 -11.45 -6.33 -30.68
C ILE A 124 -11.42 -4.86 -31.14
N LEU A 125 -11.66 -4.61 -32.42
CA LEU A 125 -11.66 -3.26 -32.98
C LEU A 125 -12.74 -2.39 -32.32
N GLY A 126 -13.95 -2.91 -32.20
CA GLY A 126 -15.07 -2.24 -31.55
C GLY A 126 -14.73 -1.89 -30.10
N TRP A 127 -14.16 -2.83 -29.34
CA TRP A 127 -13.73 -2.57 -27.96
C TRP A 127 -12.76 -1.39 -27.87
N PHE A 128 -11.71 -1.35 -28.71
CA PHE A 128 -10.75 -0.25 -28.73
C PHE A 128 -11.39 1.09 -29.12
N VAL A 129 -12.25 1.09 -30.13
CA VAL A 129 -12.95 2.30 -30.60
C VAL A 129 -13.83 2.86 -29.47
N TYR A 130 -14.69 2.03 -28.87
CA TYR A 130 -15.58 2.48 -27.80
C TYR A 130 -14.82 2.87 -26.54
N ASP A 131 -13.74 2.17 -26.17
CA ASP A 131 -12.93 2.58 -25.02
C ASP A 131 -12.28 3.95 -25.25
N ARG A 132 -11.76 4.20 -26.45
CA ARG A 132 -11.18 5.50 -26.80
C ARG A 132 -12.21 6.63 -26.85
N LEU A 133 -13.43 6.36 -27.33
CA LEU A 133 -14.53 7.31 -27.34
C LEU A 133 -15.07 7.65 -25.93
N ASN A 134 -14.76 6.81 -24.93
CA ASN A 134 -15.17 7.00 -23.55
C ASN A 134 -14.00 7.34 -22.62
N ASP A 135 -12.99 8.04 -23.15
CA ASP A 135 -11.81 8.51 -22.41
C ASP A 135 -11.05 7.39 -21.70
N ARG A 136 -10.88 6.23 -22.37
CA ARG A 136 -10.23 5.04 -21.80
C ARG A 136 -10.89 4.58 -20.50
N PHE A 137 -12.22 4.48 -20.53
CA PHE A 137 -13.04 4.13 -19.37
C PHE A 137 -12.54 2.87 -18.65
N HIS A 138 -12.11 1.83 -19.37
CA HIS A 138 -11.67 0.58 -18.74
C HIS A 138 -10.38 0.75 -17.93
N ALA A 139 -9.42 1.51 -18.47
CA ALA A 139 -8.19 1.84 -17.75
C ALA A 139 -8.48 2.69 -16.51
N TYR A 140 -9.38 3.69 -16.64
CA TYR A 140 -9.86 4.48 -15.51
C TYR A 140 -10.55 3.61 -14.45
N TYR A 141 -11.49 2.75 -14.86
CA TYR A 141 -12.31 1.96 -13.95
C TYR A 141 -11.49 0.94 -13.17
N GLY A 142 -10.54 0.30 -13.85
CA GLY A 142 -9.60 -0.63 -13.23
C GLY A 142 -8.62 0.03 -12.28
N ALA A 143 -8.21 1.28 -12.54
CA ALA A 143 -7.28 2.01 -11.68
C ALA A 143 -7.94 2.67 -10.47
N VAL A 144 -9.03 3.42 -10.69
CA VAL A 144 -9.66 4.24 -9.63
C VAL A 144 -11.19 4.17 -9.64
N GLY A 145 -11.82 3.94 -10.79
CA GLY A 145 -13.27 4.15 -10.95
C GLY A 145 -14.13 3.28 -10.03
N LYS A 146 -13.75 2.02 -9.78
CA LYS A 146 -14.43 1.17 -8.80
C LYS A 146 -14.48 1.82 -7.41
N HIS A 147 -13.38 2.43 -6.98
CA HIS A 147 -13.26 3.06 -5.66
C HIS A 147 -13.98 4.42 -5.62
N MET A 148 -14.04 5.12 -6.76
CA MET A 148 -14.88 6.32 -6.90
C MET A 148 -16.37 6.00 -6.73
N THR A 149 -16.85 4.88 -7.29
CA THR A 149 -18.22 4.38 -7.04
C THR A 149 -18.42 4.07 -5.56
N LEU A 150 -17.48 3.34 -4.95
CA LEU A 150 -17.58 2.96 -3.53
C LEU A 150 -17.58 4.17 -2.61
N LEU A 151 -16.87 5.26 -2.93
CA LEU A 151 -16.93 6.52 -2.17
C LEU A 151 -18.33 7.16 -2.17
N ARG A 152 -19.18 6.85 -3.15
CA ARG A 152 -20.58 7.30 -3.20
C ARG A 152 -21.54 6.29 -2.58
N SER A 153 -21.07 5.12 -2.17
CA SER A 153 -21.91 4.08 -1.56
C SER A 153 -22.59 4.61 -0.30
N PRO A 154 -23.87 4.24 -0.04
CA PRO A 154 -24.52 4.56 1.23
C PRO A 154 -23.84 3.89 2.43
N ALA A 155 -23.16 2.76 2.22
CA ALA A 155 -22.47 2.05 3.29
C ALA A 155 -21.12 2.71 3.64
N GLU A 156 -20.94 3.08 4.91
CA GLU A 156 -19.70 3.71 5.37
C GLU A 156 -18.48 2.80 5.19
N ASN A 157 -18.60 1.50 5.49
CA ASN A 157 -17.50 0.55 5.34
C ASN A 157 -16.98 0.44 3.89
N ASP A 158 -17.87 0.58 2.90
CA ASP A 158 -17.48 0.64 1.48
C ASP A 158 -16.66 1.89 1.18
N ARG A 159 -17.08 3.04 1.73
CA ARG A 159 -16.37 4.32 1.58
C ARG A 159 -15.00 4.26 2.26
N LEU A 160 -14.90 3.70 3.47
CA LEU A 160 -13.63 3.51 4.18
C LEU A 160 -12.67 2.60 3.39
N ALA A 161 -13.16 1.46 2.88
CA ALA A 161 -12.34 0.57 2.05
C ALA A 161 -11.86 1.26 0.76
N ALA A 162 -12.68 2.16 0.20
CA ALA A 162 -12.28 2.97 -0.95
C ALA A 162 -11.18 3.98 -0.59
N ILE A 163 -11.32 4.73 0.51
CA ILE A 163 -10.27 5.64 1.01
C ILE A 163 -8.97 4.88 1.24
N GLU A 164 -9.03 3.71 1.90
CA GLU A 164 -7.85 2.88 2.14
C GLU A 164 -7.16 2.46 0.85
N HIS A 165 -7.90 2.04 -0.17
CA HIS A 165 -7.29 1.65 -1.45
C HIS A 165 -6.68 2.85 -2.17
N LEU A 166 -7.41 3.97 -2.19
CA LEU A 166 -6.96 5.22 -2.81
C LEU A 166 -5.71 5.79 -2.16
N SER A 167 -5.43 5.49 -0.88
CA SER A 167 -4.19 5.90 -0.20
C SER A 167 -2.90 5.43 -0.88
N SER A 168 -2.96 4.34 -1.67
CA SER A 168 -1.81 3.78 -2.39
C SER A 168 -1.64 4.34 -3.80
N ILE A 169 -2.55 5.22 -4.24
CA ILE A 169 -2.61 5.72 -5.61
C ILE A 169 -2.11 7.16 -5.64
N HIS A 170 -0.90 7.35 -6.17
CA HIS A 170 -0.21 8.63 -6.25
C HIS A 170 -0.67 9.45 -7.46
N ARG A 171 -1.82 10.13 -7.32
CA ARG A 171 -2.34 11.06 -8.33
C ARG A 171 -2.95 12.30 -7.69
N PRO A 172 -2.73 13.52 -8.23
CA PRO A 172 -3.27 14.75 -7.65
C PRO A 172 -4.78 14.72 -7.44
N GLU A 173 -5.54 14.17 -8.41
CA GLU A 173 -7.01 14.13 -8.31
C GLU A 173 -7.49 13.21 -7.18
N VAL A 174 -6.71 12.17 -6.85
CA VAL A 174 -6.99 11.29 -5.72
C VAL A 174 -6.68 12.01 -4.40
N SER A 175 -5.56 12.72 -4.32
CA SER A 175 -5.19 13.48 -3.12
C SER A 175 -6.23 14.57 -2.79
N GLU A 176 -6.69 15.33 -3.78
CA GLU A 176 -7.76 16.33 -3.59
C GLU A 176 -9.06 15.70 -3.07
N LEU A 177 -9.41 14.54 -3.60
CA LEU A 177 -10.58 13.80 -3.15
C LEU A 177 -10.44 13.31 -1.70
N LEU A 178 -9.26 12.82 -1.31
CA LEU A 178 -8.98 12.41 0.06
C LEU A 178 -9.01 13.62 1.01
N VAL A 179 -8.47 14.77 0.60
CA VAL A 179 -8.60 16.04 1.35
C VAL A 179 -10.07 16.43 1.52
N LYS A 180 -10.88 16.32 0.46
CA LYS A 180 -12.33 16.57 0.56
C LYS A 180 -13.01 15.62 1.54
N ARG A 181 -12.59 14.35 1.61
CA ARG A 181 -13.12 13.38 2.57
C ARG A 181 -12.69 13.67 4.00
N MET A 182 -11.47 14.16 4.18
CA MET A 182 -10.97 14.61 5.48
C MET A 182 -11.79 15.76 6.08
N THR A 183 -12.39 16.62 5.24
CA THR A 183 -13.17 17.77 5.70
C THR A 183 -14.68 17.50 5.77
N THR A 184 -15.23 16.76 4.81
CA THR A 184 -16.69 16.59 4.65
C THR A 184 -17.23 15.18 4.97
N GLY A 185 -16.35 14.21 5.22
CA GLY A 185 -16.74 12.83 5.53
C GLY A 185 -17.35 12.65 6.92
N THR A 186 -17.78 11.44 7.24
CA THR A 186 -18.09 11.02 8.62
C THR A 186 -16.83 11.08 9.49
N GLU A 187 -16.95 11.11 10.82
CA GLU A 187 -15.77 11.16 11.70
C GLU A 187 -14.77 10.03 11.44
N ARG A 188 -15.25 8.81 11.11
CA ARG A 188 -14.39 7.70 10.71
C ARG A 188 -13.69 7.97 9.37
N GLU A 189 -14.44 8.43 8.37
CA GLU A 189 -13.89 8.81 7.06
C GLU A 189 -12.84 9.90 7.20
N LYS A 190 -13.08 10.92 8.04
CA LYS A 190 -12.13 12.01 8.27
C LYS A 190 -10.79 11.48 8.77
N ARG A 191 -10.81 10.56 9.76
CA ARG A 191 -9.61 9.95 10.33
C ARG A 191 -8.84 9.13 9.30
N VAL A 192 -9.54 8.23 8.58
CA VAL A 192 -8.91 7.39 7.56
C VAL A 192 -8.40 8.23 6.39
N ALA A 193 -9.13 9.29 6.01
CA ALA A 193 -8.69 10.21 4.97
C ALA A 193 -7.47 11.03 5.38
N ALA A 194 -7.42 11.57 6.60
CA ALA A 194 -6.25 12.27 7.12
C ALA A 194 -4.99 11.38 7.12
N TRP A 195 -5.15 10.10 7.46
CA TRP A 195 -4.08 9.12 7.33
C TRP A 195 -3.71 8.86 5.86
N ALA A 196 -4.70 8.61 5.00
CA ALA A 196 -4.50 8.28 3.59
C ALA A 196 -3.80 9.39 2.81
N VAL A 197 -4.11 10.65 3.10
CA VAL A 197 -3.43 11.82 2.54
C VAL A 197 -1.94 11.81 2.86
N GLY A 198 -1.55 11.37 4.07
CA GLY A 198 -0.15 11.26 4.50
C GLY A 198 0.65 10.15 3.85
N GLN A 199 -0.02 9.24 3.13
CA GLN A 199 0.65 8.19 2.35
C GLN A 199 1.00 8.65 0.94
N ALA A 200 0.54 9.83 0.51
CA ALA A 200 0.86 10.34 -0.80
C ALA A 200 2.33 10.78 -0.89
N ASP A 201 3.02 10.39 -1.96
CA ASP A 201 4.40 10.81 -2.29
C ASP A 201 4.57 12.34 -2.53
N PHE A 202 3.51 13.14 -2.40
CA PHE A 202 3.52 14.58 -2.70
C PHE A 202 2.91 15.40 -1.57
N ALA A 203 3.71 16.28 -0.97
CA ALA A 203 3.27 17.27 0.02
C ALA A 203 2.92 18.60 -0.65
N SER A 204 1.77 18.64 -1.33
CA SER A 204 1.27 19.89 -1.90
C SER A 204 0.94 20.90 -0.80
N GLU A 205 1.14 22.19 -1.08
CA GLU A 205 0.78 23.26 -0.15
C GLU A 205 -0.71 23.21 0.23
N GLY A 206 -1.59 22.89 -0.73
CA GLY A 206 -3.03 22.73 -0.48
C GLY A 206 -3.37 21.60 0.49
N ILE A 207 -2.66 20.47 0.41
CA ILE A 207 -2.82 19.36 1.35
C ILE A 207 -2.38 19.77 2.75
N VAL A 208 -1.20 20.38 2.85
CA VAL A 208 -0.63 20.83 4.14
C VAL A 208 -1.57 21.86 4.80
N ASN A 209 -2.07 22.83 4.04
CA ASN A 209 -3.00 23.83 4.54
C ASN A 209 -4.32 23.21 5.03
N ALA A 210 -4.85 22.21 4.31
CA ALA A 210 -6.06 21.50 4.75
C ALA A 210 -5.83 20.70 6.04
N LEU A 211 -4.68 20.06 6.19
CA LEU A 211 -4.29 19.37 7.41
C LEU A 211 -4.13 20.35 8.58
N LEU A 212 -3.41 21.46 8.37
CA LEU A 212 -3.25 22.51 9.37
C LEU A 212 -4.59 23.10 9.82
N ALA A 213 -5.56 23.28 8.91
CA ALA A 213 -6.91 23.72 9.28
C ALA A 213 -7.68 22.70 10.13
N THR A 214 -7.26 21.43 10.13
CA THR A 214 -7.93 20.34 10.85
C THR A 214 -7.30 20.08 12.23
N VAL A 215 -6.16 20.69 12.57
CA VAL A 215 -5.47 20.44 13.85
C VAL A 215 -6.27 20.87 15.08
N ASP A 216 -7.22 21.81 14.93
CA ASP A 216 -8.06 22.32 16.01
C ASP A 216 -9.39 21.55 16.17
N THR A 217 -9.52 20.41 15.50
CA THR A 217 -10.69 19.53 15.64
C THR A 217 -10.85 19.02 17.09
N PRO A 218 -12.08 18.92 17.63
CA PRO A 218 -12.32 18.32 18.94
C PRO A 218 -12.12 16.80 18.96
N ASP A 219 -12.17 16.10 17.82
CA ASP A 219 -11.86 14.67 17.74
C ASP A 219 -10.35 14.44 17.94
N GLU A 220 -9.96 13.99 19.14
CA GLU A 220 -8.56 13.73 19.49
C GLU A 220 -7.90 12.71 18.54
N THR A 221 -8.64 11.69 18.08
CA THR A 221 -8.06 10.67 17.20
C THR A 221 -7.79 11.24 15.81
N LEU A 222 -8.68 12.10 15.30
CA LEU A 222 -8.42 12.85 14.07
C LEU A 222 -7.24 13.79 14.24
N ARG A 223 -7.23 14.60 15.31
CA ARG A 223 -6.16 15.55 15.63
C ARG A 223 -4.78 14.87 15.67
N HIS A 224 -4.66 13.75 16.40
CA HIS A 224 -3.40 12.99 16.47
C HIS A 224 -3.01 12.35 15.14
N THR A 225 -3.98 11.94 14.32
CA THR A 225 -3.71 11.42 12.97
C THR A 225 -3.18 12.53 12.06
N VAL A 226 -3.76 13.73 12.15
CA VAL A 226 -3.30 14.92 11.41
C VAL A 226 -1.89 15.31 11.83
N PHE A 227 -1.57 15.33 13.13
CA PHE A 227 -0.20 15.58 13.58
C PHE A 227 0.81 14.57 13.03
N LEU A 228 0.47 13.29 13.07
CA LEU A 228 1.32 12.24 12.52
C LEU A 228 1.52 12.43 11.01
N THR A 229 0.45 12.71 10.27
CA THR A 229 0.50 12.96 8.84
C THR A 229 1.36 14.17 8.51
N LEU A 230 1.16 15.30 9.18
CA LEU A 230 1.98 16.50 9.01
C LEU A 230 3.46 16.21 9.33
N ALA A 231 3.73 15.46 10.39
CA ALA A 231 5.11 15.10 10.77
C ALA A 231 5.82 14.21 9.74
N ARG A 232 5.08 13.41 8.95
CA ARG A 232 5.64 12.63 7.84
C ARG A 232 5.91 13.48 6.60
N MET A 233 5.06 14.49 6.37
CA MET A 233 5.08 15.28 5.13
C MET A 233 6.01 16.48 5.19
N LEU A 234 6.23 17.05 6.38
CA LEU A 234 7.01 18.27 6.55
C LEU A 234 8.49 17.94 6.80
N PRO A 235 9.41 18.29 5.87
CA PRO A 235 10.85 18.12 6.12
C PRO A 235 11.36 19.07 7.21
N HIS A 236 10.71 20.22 7.38
CA HIS A 236 10.98 21.20 8.42
C HIS A 236 9.66 21.57 9.11
N PRO A 237 9.43 21.13 10.35
CA PRO A 237 8.20 21.48 11.05
C PRO A 237 8.16 22.96 11.42
N THR A 238 6.96 23.53 11.43
CA THR A 238 6.75 24.88 11.94
C THR A 238 6.84 24.88 13.47
N VAL A 239 7.31 25.99 14.05
CA VAL A 239 7.36 26.17 15.51
C VAL A 239 5.98 25.97 16.14
N ASP A 240 4.92 26.41 15.44
CA ASP A 240 3.55 26.24 15.93
C ASP A 240 3.11 24.77 15.98
N LEU A 241 3.42 23.97 14.95
CA LEU A 241 3.13 22.53 14.96
C LEU A 241 3.88 21.83 16.09
N VAL A 242 5.17 22.17 16.28
CA VAL A 242 5.99 21.59 17.36
C VAL A 242 5.34 21.86 18.71
N ARG A 243 4.99 23.12 18.98
CA ARG A 243 4.36 23.58 20.22
C ARG A 243 2.99 22.93 20.46
N ARG A 244 2.19 22.73 19.43
CA ARG A 244 0.87 22.08 19.54
C ARG A 244 0.99 20.62 19.95
N ILE A 245 1.88 19.87 19.30
CA ILE A 245 2.17 18.48 19.68
C ILE A 245 2.74 18.42 21.10
N GLU A 246 3.65 19.33 21.45
CA GLU A 246 4.24 19.42 22.79
C GLU A 246 3.16 19.64 23.87
N THR A 247 2.21 20.54 23.61
CA THR A 247 1.11 20.86 24.53
C THR A 247 0.24 19.65 24.81
N GLU A 248 -0.11 18.87 23.78
CA GLU A 248 -0.88 17.64 23.94
C GLU A 248 -0.11 16.56 24.70
N LEU A 249 1.17 16.37 24.39
CA LEU A 249 2.03 15.44 25.12
C LEU A 249 2.14 15.82 26.62
N ARG A 250 2.34 17.11 26.92
CA ARG A 250 2.37 17.63 28.29
C ARG A 250 1.03 17.45 29.00
N ARG A 251 -0.08 17.66 28.30
CA ARG A 251 -1.43 17.44 28.84
C ARG A 251 -1.61 15.98 29.26
N HIS A 252 -1.26 15.02 28.40
CA HIS A 252 -1.31 13.59 28.73
C HIS A 252 -0.43 13.26 29.94
N LEU A 253 0.79 13.80 29.99
CA LEU A 253 1.70 13.61 31.12
C LEU A 253 1.13 14.18 32.43
N GLY A 254 0.58 15.40 32.40
CA GLY A 254 -0.04 16.05 33.56
C GLY A 254 -1.31 15.37 34.05
N GLU A 255 -2.05 14.72 33.15
CA GLU A 255 -3.21 13.87 33.49
C GLU A 255 -2.80 12.46 33.99
N GLY A 256 -1.50 12.14 33.99
CA GLY A 256 -1.00 10.80 34.33
C GLY A 256 -1.42 9.72 33.32
N LYS A 257 -1.78 10.11 32.10
CA LYS A 257 -2.24 9.21 31.04
C LYS A 257 -1.10 8.87 30.08
N VAL A 258 -1.10 7.63 29.60
CA VAL A 258 -0.22 7.20 28.52
C VAL A 258 -0.57 7.98 27.24
N PRO A 259 0.39 8.68 26.61
CA PRO A 259 0.11 9.38 25.37
C PRO A 259 -0.25 8.41 24.23
N PRO A 260 -1.17 8.77 23.33
CA PRO A 260 -1.54 7.91 22.22
C PRO A 260 -0.38 7.70 21.26
N ARG A 261 -0.23 6.47 20.77
CA ARG A 261 0.90 6.06 19.90
C ARG A 261 1.14 7.02 18.73
N ARG A 262 0.09 7.46 18.03
CA ARG A 262 0.21 8.37 16.87
C ARG A 262 0.80 9.72 17.25
N LEU A 263 0.45 10.25 18.43
CA LEU A 263 1.01 11.50 18.94
C LEU A 263 2.51 11.33 19.28
N LEU A 264 2.89 10.22 19.93
CA LEU A 264 4.30 9.90 20.19
C LEU A 264 5.11 9.78 18.90
N PHE A 265 4.57 9.09 17.89
CA PHE A 265 5.23 8.95 16.60
C PHE A 265 5.27 10.26 15.81
N ALA A 266 4.26 11.13 15.94
CA ALA A 266 4.29 12.47 15.35
C ALA A 266 5.52 13.24 15.88
N ALA A 267 5.68 13.33 17.20
CA ALA A 267 6.85 13.96 17.80
C ALA A 267 8.16 13.27 17.41
N ALA A 268 8.19 11.93 17.36
CA ALA A 268 9.39 11.17 16.98
C ALA A 268 9.82 11.41 15.52
N PHE A 269 8.87 11.59 14.59
CA PHE A 269 9.18 11.87 13.18
C PHE A 269 9.69 13.29 12.95
N LEU A 270 9.29 14.25 13.77
CA LEU A 270 9.82 15.61 13.69
C LEU A 270 11.30 15.70 14.11
N ARG A 271 11.78 14.78 14.95
CA ARG A 271 13.19 14.63 15.35
C ARG A 271 13.80 15.90 15.97
N THR A 272 13.00 16.73 16.62
CA THR A 272 13.47 18.01 17.13
C THR A 272 13.89 17.92 18.60
N PRO A 273 14.90 18.70 19.04
CA PRO A 273 15.43 18.64 20.41
C PRO A 273 14.47 19.22 21.46
N GLU A 274 13.44 19.97 21.07
CA GLU A 274 12.41 20.52 21.96
C GLU A 274 11.66 19.41 22.70
N TYR A 275 11.53 18.23 22.11
CA TYR A 275 10.89 17.07 22.75
C TYR A 275 11.81 16.27 23.67
N LEU A 276 13.09 16.64 23.81
CA LEU A 276 14.06 15.88 24.58
C LEU A 276 13.61 15.63 26.01
N THR A 277 13.21 16.69 26.72
CA THR A 277 12.79 16.57 28.12
C THR A 277 11.55 15.69 28.26
N LEU A 278 10.56 15.87 27.38
CA LEU A 278 9.36 15.05 27.35
C LEU A 278 9.64 13.57 27.13
N PHE A 279 10.47 13.22 26.15
CA PHE A 279 10.82 11.82 25.91
C PHE A 279 11.62 11.22 27.08
N MET A 280 12.44 12.02 27.77
CA MET A 280 13.13 11.57 28.98
C MET A 280 12.16 11.34 30.14
N ASP A 281 11.14 12.17 30.31
CA ASP A 281 10.07 11.97 31.30
C ASP A 281 9.24 10.73 30.97
N PHE A 282 8.96 10.49 29.68
CA PHE A 282 8.25 9.30 29.21
C PHE A 282 9.02 7.99 29.44
N LEU A 283 10.36 8.01 29.41
CA LEU A 283 11.17 6.85 29.82
C LEU A 283 11.03 6.49 31.30
N ALA A 284 10.59 7.43 32.14
CA ALA A 284 10.34 7.21 33.56
C ALA A 284 8.97 6.57 33.83
N LEU A 285 8.04 6.63 32.87
CA LEU A 285 6.72 5.98 33.00
C LEU A 285 6.83 4.45 32.98
N ASP A 286 5.91 3.79 33.67
CA ASP A 286 5.79 2.32 33.70
C ASP A 286 4.93 1.79 32.52
N ASP A 287 5.14 2.34 31.33
CA ASP A 287 4.52 1.85 30.10
C ASP A 287 5.60 1.44 29.10
N ALA A 288 5.56 0.16 28.70
CA ALA A 288 6.57 -0.41 27.82
C ALA A 288 6.50 0.16 26.41
N ASP A 289 5.31 0.40 25.87
CA ASP A 289 5.14 0.95 24.51
C ASP A 289 5.68 2.38 24.43
N THR A 290 5.32 3.24 25.39
CA THR A 290 5.78 4.62 25.49
C THR A 290 7.29 4.68 25.69
N SER A 291 7.84 3.85 26.57
CA SER A 291 9.29 3.76 26.76
C SER A 291 10.01 3.36 25.48
N VAL A 292 9.51 2.34 24.78
CA VAL A 292 10.10 1.83 23.53
C VAL A 292 10.03 2.89 22.41
N ILE A 293 8.90 3.57 22.24
CA ILE A 293 8.75 4.65 21.24
C ILE A 293 9.61 5.86 21.60
N SER A 294 9.74 6.18 22.88
CA SER A 294 10.57 7.29 23.38
C SER A 294 12.06 6.99 23.18
N THR A 295 12.51 5.76 23.45
CA THR A 295 13.86 5.31 23.08
C THR A 295 14.10 5.45 21.58
N TYR A 296 13.15 5.06 20.73
CA TYR A 296 13.26 5.28 19.29
C TYR A 296 13.41 6.78 18.95
N ALA A 297 12.57 7.64 19.52
CA ALA A 297 12.61 9.08 19.25
C ALA A 297 13.95 9.72 19.64
N LEU A 298 14.48 9.36 20.83
CA LEU A 298 15.74 9.90 21.35
C LEU A 298 16.96 9.50 20.49
N VAL A 299 16.93 8.32 19.87
CA VAL A 299 18.01 7.87 18.97
C VAL A 299 18.07 8.72 17.71
N TRP A 300 16.91 9.07 17.16
CA TRP A 300 16.78 9.77 15.87
C TRP A 300 16.70 11.28 15.98
N MET A 301 16.74 11.82 17.19
CA MET A 301 16.72 13.25 17.44
C MET A 301 17.92 13.93 16.76
N ALA A 302 17.64 14.96 15.97
CA ALA A 302 18.64 15.77 15.28
C ALA A 302 18.95 17.03 16.10
N GLY A 303 20.14 17.61 15.90
CA GLY A 303 20.51 18.88 16.55
C GLY A 303 20.78 18.81 18.05
N THR A 304 20.96 17.62 18.63
CA THR A 304 21.31 17.44 20.05
C THR A 304 22.75 17.87 20.34
N THR A 305 22.96 18.59 21.45
CA THR A 305 24.31 18.92 21.93
C THR A 305 25.01 17.70 22.54
N GLN A 306 26.34 17.78 22.72
CA GLN A 306 27.12 16.72 23.36
C GLN A 306 26.63 16.40 24.78
N GLU A 307 26.25 17.43 25.54
CA GLU A 307 25.71 17.27 26.89
C GLU A 307 24.33 16.57 26.87
N GLN A 308 23.46 16.94 25.93
CA GLN A 308 22.18 16.28 25.73
C GLN A 308 22.37 14.80 25.34
N ASN A 309 23.29 14.50 24.43
CA ASN A 309 23.63 13.12 24.06
C ASN A 309 24.12 12.32 25.28
N ARG A 310 24.96 12.90 26.15
CA ARG A 310 25.39 12.23 27.40
C ARG A 310 24.21 11.88 28.31
N ARG A 311 23.23 12.79 28.45
CA ARG A 311 22.02 12.54 29.24
C ARG A 311 21.16 11.41 28.66
N ILE A 312 20.98 11.39 27.34
CA ILE A 312 20.26 10.32 26.62
C ILE A 312 20.94 8.99 26.89
N LEU A 313 22.26 8.90 26.65
CA LEU A 313 23.03 7.69 26.87
C LEU A 313 22.92 7.18 28.31
N GLY A 314 23.03 8.07 29.29
CA GLY A 314 22.86 7.72 30.71
C GLY A 314 21.48 7.13 31.01
N ALA A 315 20.41 7.67 30.41
CA ALA A 315 19.06 7.11 30.59
C ALA A 315 18.89 5.75 29.91
N LEU A 316 19.41 5.58 28.69
CA LEU A 316 19.37 4.30 27.97
C LEU A 316 20.07 3.19 28.76
N VAL A 317 21.23 3.50 29.36
CA VAL A 317 22.01 2.56 30.18
C VAL A 317 21.27 2.19 31.47
N ARG A 318 20.70 3.16 32.20
CA ARG A 318 19.91 2.88 33.41
C ARG A 318 18.72 1.97 33.13
N ASN A 319 18.13 2.09 31.95
CA ASN A 319 16.98 1.30 31.53
C ASN A 319 17.35 -0.09 30.98
N LEU A 320 18.63 -0.47 30.93
CA LEU A 320 19.05 -1.85 30.57
C LEU A 320 18.66 -2.90 31.60
N THR A 321 18.17 -2.52 32.78
CA THR A 321 17.70 -3.45 33.82
C THR A 321 16.18 -3.62 33.86
N LYS A 322 15.43 -2.87 33.04
CA LYS A 322 13.95 -2.88 33.00
C LYS A 322 13.36 -4.14 32.35
N SER A 323 12.15 -4.10 31.80
CA SER A 323 11.52 -5.24 31.10
C SER A 323 12.30 -5.65 29.84
N GLU A 324 12.20 -6.91 29.43
CA GLU A 324 12.90 -7.48 28.27
C GLU A 324 12.77 -6.60 27.01
N ARG A 325 11.55 -6.12 26.71
CA ARG A 325 11.27 -5.23 25.57
C ARG A 325 12.11 -3.95 25.61
N ILE A 326 12.16 -3.28 26.77
CA ILE A 326 12.89 -2.03 26.96
C ILE A 326 14.40 -2.28 26.85
N ARG A 327 14.92 -3.36 27.44
CA ARG A 327 16.34 -3.73 27.31
C ARG A 327 16.71 -3.92 25.84
N CYS A 328 15.91 -4.71 25.11
CA CYS A 328 16.13 -4.98 23.70
C CYS A 328 16.15 -3.69 22.86
N MET A 329 15.21 -2.78 23.11
CA MET A 329 15.16 -1.50 22.38
C MET A 329 16.33 -0.58 22.75
N ASN A 330 16.71 -0.49 24.02
CA ASN A 330 17.85 0.33 24.45
C ASN A 330 19.18 -0.18 23.92
N THR A 331 19.38 -1.49 23.82
CA THR A 331 20.58 -2.05 23.18
C THR A 331 20.61 -1.73 21.69
N VAL A 332 19.48 -1.74 20.98
CA VAL A 332 19.41 -1.26 19.60
C VAL A 332 19.76 0.23 19.53
N ALA A 333 19.22 1.05 20.44
CA ALA A 333 19.51 2.48 20.51
C ALA A 333 21.00 2.77 20.71
N LEU A 334 21.66 2.08 21.64
CA LEU A 334 23.09 2.23 21.93
C LEU A 334 23.98 1.84 20.73
N LEU A 335 23.52 0.94 19.85
CA LEU A 335 24.23 0.61 18.61
C LEU A 335 24.30 1.79 17.63
N PHE A 336 23.24 2.61 17.58
CA PHE A 336 23.21 3.80 16.72
C PHE A 336 24.02 4.95 17.28
N LYS A 337 24.08 5.09 18.61
CA LYS A 337 24.88 6.11 19.32
C LYS A 337 26.26 5.58 19.75
N ALA A 338 26.75 4.50 19.12
CA ALA A 338 27.96 3.80 19.56
C ALA A 338 29.18 4.73 19.65
N HIS A 339 29.35 5.65 18.69
CA HIS A 339 30.49 6.56 18.63
C HIS A 339 30.57 7.55 19.81
N ASP A 340 29.46 7.79 20.50
CA ASP A 340 29.35 8.72 21.62
C ASP A 340 29.48 8.04 22.99
N LEU A 341 29.68 6.71 23.03
CA LEU A 341 29.70 5.95 24.28
C LEU A 341 30.99 6.20 25.08
N GLY A 342 30.82 6.52 26.36
CA GLY A 342 31.92 6.58 27.33
C GLY A 342 32.27 5.22 27.93
N GLU A 343 33.47 5.11 28.51
CA GLU A 343 33.98 3.87 29.12
C GLU A 343 33.05 3.23 30.16
N GLU A 344 32.37 4.06 30.97
CA GLU A 344 31.40 3.57 31.95
C GLU A 344 30.24 2.79 31.28
N THR A 345 29.76 3.28 30.14
CA THR A 345 28.71 2.62 29.38
C THR A 345 29.21 1.33 28.75
N LEU A 346 30.42 1.33 28.20
CA LEU A 346 31.05 0.14 27.64
C LEU A 346 31.26 -0.94 28.71
N SER A 347 31.67 -0.54 29.92
CA SER A 347 31.80 -1.46 31.05
C SER A 347 30.45 -2.08 31.46
N SER A 348 29.37 -1.31 31.41
CA SER A 348 28.02 -1.78 31.74
C SER A 348 27.48 -2.74 30.68
N LEU A 349 27.76 -2.48 29.40
CA LEU A 349 27.45 -3.39 28.30
C LEU A 349 28.23 -4.71 28.41
N ARG A 350 29.52 -4.66 28.79
CA ARG A 350 30.32 -5.89 29.03
C ARG A 350 29.72 -6.72 30.17
N ARG A 351 29.32 -6.10 31.28
CA ARG A 351 28.64 -6.78 32.40
C ARG A 351 27.32 -7.41 31.96
N GLU A 352 26.53 -6.71 31.14
CA GLU A 352 25.26 -7.21 30.62
C GLU A 352 25.45 -8.40 29.66
N PHE A 353 26.52 -8.38 28.84
CA PHE A 353 26.88 -9.51 27.98
C PHE A 353 27.22 -10.78 28.79
N GLU A 354 27.96 -10.61 29.89
CA GLU A 354 28.39 -11.68 30.78
C GLU A 354 27.26 -12.23 31.66
N ALA A 355 26.23 -11.42 31.95
CA ALA A 355 25.09 -11.84 32.75
C ALA A 355 24.33 -13.00 32.08
N LYS A 356 24.01 -14.06 32.86
CA LYS A 356 23.27 -15.26 32.40
C LYS A 356 21.84 -14.97 31.90
N SER A 357 21.31 -13.76 32.10
CA SER A 357 19.99 -13.33 31.62
C SER A 357 19.91 -13.15 30.11
N SER A 358 21.00 -13.29 29.36
CA SER A 358 21.11 -12.81 27.98
C SER A 358 20.64 -13.78 26.87
N ASP A 359 19.85 -14.80 27.24
CA ASP A 359 19.07 -15.65 26.32
C ASP A 359 17.69 -15.05 26.01
N PHE A 360 17.60 -13.71 25.97
CA PHE A 360 16.38 -12.99 25.67
C PHE A 360 16.05 -13.03 24.18
N SER A 361 14.79 -13.34 23.87
CA SER A 361 14.28 -13.29 22.51
C SER A 361 13.75 -11.89 22.22
N CYS A 362 14.64 -11.00 21.78
CA CYS A 362 14.24 -9.67 21.28
C CYS A 362 13.31 -9.77 20.07
N ARG A 363 12.00 -9.76 20.32
CA ARG A 363 10.96 -9.74 19.28
C ARG A 363 10.98 -8.41 18.54
N PRO A 364 10.62 -8.39 17.25
CA PRO A 364 10.50 -7.13 16.54
C PRO A 364 9.37 -6.27 17.11
N GLU A 365 9.64 -5.01 17.38
CA GLU A 365 8.64 -4.05 17.83
C GLU A 365 7.95 -3.43 16.61
N VAL A 366 6.71 -3.84 16.38
CA VAL A 366 5.90 -3.43 15.23
C VAL A 366 4.67 -2.67 15.72
N PHE A 367 4.53 -1.42 15.27
CA PHE A 367 3.42 -0.55 15.64
C PHE A 367 2.59 -0.22 14.40
N SER A 368 1.27 -0.33 14.51
CA SER A 368 0.34 0.18 13.50
C SER A 368 0.04 1.64 13.75
N LEU A 369 0.16 2.44 12.70
CA LEU A 369 -0.12 3.87 12.72
C LEU A 369 -1.45 4.23 12.05
N HIS A 370 -2.05 3.27 11.34
CA HIS A 370 -3.39 3.42 10.79
C HIS A 370 -4.43 3.72 11.90
N PRO A 371 -5.41 4.61 11.67
CA PRO A 371 -6.41 5.01 12.67
C PRO A 371 -7.30 3.87 13.17
N GLU A 372 -7.73 2.97 12.27
CA GLU A 372 -8.68 1.89 12.62
C GLU A 372 -8.13 0.45 12.49
N ASN A 373 -7.33 0.16 11.45
CA ASN A 373 -6.87 -1.18 11.13
C ASN A 373 -5.45 -1.48 11.66
N PRO A 374 -5.27 -2.33 12.68
CA PRO A 374 -3.97 -2.61 13.30
C PRO A 374 -3.00 -3.41 12.42
N LYS A 375 -3.42 -3.85 11.23
CA LYS A 375 -2.60 -4.62 10.29
C LYS A 375 -2.04 -3.76 9.15
N ARG A 376 -2.44 -2.49 9.06
CA ARG A 376 -2.00 -1.55 8.01
C ARG A 376 -1.06 -0.50 8.58
N ASP A 377 -0.23 0.08 7.70
CA ASP A 377 0.75 1.12 8.05
C ASP A 377 1.57 0.76 9.30
N THR A 378 2.21 -0.41 9.22
CA THR A 378 3.00 -0.95 10.32
C THR A 378 4.44 -0.47 10.20
N ILE A 379 4.94 0.20 11.24
CA ILE A 379 6.36 0.54 11.38
C ILE A 379 7.04 -0.49 12.27
N ASN A 380 8.14 -1.07 11.79
CA ASN A 380 9.01 -1.91 12.60
C ASN A 380 10.21 -1.10 13.08
N ILE A 381 10.15 -0.59 14.30
CA ILE A 381 11.21 0.29 14.85
C ILE A 381 12.46 -0.47 15.29
N THR A 382 12.42 -1.80 15.31
CA THR A 382 13.60 -2.64 15.58
C THR A 382 14.30 -3.11 14.30
N ARG A 383 13.59 -3.17 13.18
CA ARG A 383 14.17 -3.37 11.84
C ARG A 383 14.55 -2.02 11.26
N ILE A 384 15.56 -1.41 11.85
CA ILE A 384 16.12 -0.17 11.31
C ILE A 384 17.03 -0.56 10.16
N ASN A 385 16.67 -0.11 8.95
CA ASN A 385 17.43 -0.33 7.72
C ASN A 385 18.69 0.55 7.76
N ILE A 386 19.79 -0.01 8.25
CA ILE A 386 21.12 0.59 8.08
C ILE A 386 21.50 0.36 6.62
N GLN A 387 21.95 1.39 5.90
CA GLN A 387 22.41 1.33 4.50
C GLN A 387 23.09 -0.02 4.14
N GLY A 388 22.34 -0.94 3.51
CA GLY A 388 22.83 -2.25 3.06
C GLY A 388 22.79 -3.41 4.08
N PHE A 389 22.48 -3.17 5.35
CA PHE A 389 22.27 -4.22 6.35
C PHE A 389 20.78 -4.38 6.65
N GLN A 390 20.12 -5.27 5.90
CA GLN A 390 18.79 -5.74 6.30
C GLN A 390 18.89 -6.42 7.66
N TYR A 391 18.23 -5.85 8.66
CA TYR A 391 18.10 -6.43 9.99
C TYR A 391 17.11 -7.61 9.96
N ASN A 392 17.48 -8.70 9.27
CA ASN A 392 16.69 -9.93 9.17
C ASN A 392 17.12 -10.90 10.25
N ALA A 393 16.58 -10.70 11.45
CA ALA A 393 17.13 -11.31 12.63
C ALA A 393 16.07 -11.99 13.50
N HIS A 394 15.78 -13.27 13.26
CA HIS A 394 14.87 -14.12 14.03
C HIS A 394 15.66 -15.13 14.90
N GLY A 395 15.58 -15.04 16.24
CA GLY A 395 16.17 -16.03 17.15
C GLY A 395 16.46 -15.52 18.58
N PRO A 396 16.45 -16.41 19.60
CA PRO A 396 16.65 -16.13 21.03
C PRO A 396 18.08 -15.76 21.44
N GLU A 397 19.02 -15.79 20.51
CA GLU A 397 20.47 -15.77 20.75
C GLU A 397 21.14 -14.44 20.32
N ARG A 398 20.33 -13.42 20.05
CA ARG A 398 20.73 -12.19 19.35
C ARG A 398 21.06 -11.01 20.26
N TYR A 399 20.69 -11.06 21.54
CA TYR A 399 20.96 -9.96 22.46
C TYR A 399 22.45 -9.78 22.73
N ARG A 400 23.14 -10.88 23.06
CA ARG A 400 24.61 -10.94 23.18
C ARG A 400 25.32 -10.51 21.90
N GLU A 401 24.86 -10.99 20.76
CA GLU A 401 25.39 -10.61 19.44
C GLU A 401 25.29 -9.09 19.21
N ARG A 402 24.15 -8.47 19.56
CA ARG A 402 23.98 -7.01 19.46
C ARG A 402 24.98 -6.28 20.33
N ILE A 403 25.12 -6.67 21.59
CA ILE A 403 26.08 -6.04 22.50
C ILE A 403 27.50 -6.16 21.94
N LEU A 404 27.90 -7.33 21.44
CA LEU A 404 29.21 -7.51 20.80
C LEU A 404 29.39 -6.61 19.58
N ARG A 405 28.37 -6.42 18.75
CA ARG A 405 28.44 -5.50 17.60
C ARG A 405 28.60 -4.04 18.03
N ILE A 406 27.98 -3.62 19.13
CA ILE A 406 28.20 -2.28 19.71
C ILE A 406 29.65 -2.15 20.13
N LEU A 407 30.13 -3.10 20.92
CA LEU A 407 31.50 -3.14 21.43
C LEU A 407 32.51 -3.18 20.27
N ALA A 408 32.25 -3.96 19.23
CA ALA A 408 33.08 -4.04 18.03
C ALA A 408 33.23 -2.68 17.32
N ARG A 409 32.18 -1.85 17.28
CA ARG A 409 32.22 -0.50 16.67
C ARG A 409 33.09 0.50 17.42
N VAL A 410 33.27 0.30 18.72
CA VAL A 410 34.01 1.19 19.62
C VAL A 410 35.28 0.54 20.16
N ARG A 411 35.67 -0.58 19.56
CA ARG A 411 36.75 -1.44 20.03
C ARG A 411 38.06 -0.68 20.17
N ASP A 412 38.66 -0.80 21.34
CA ASP A 412 40.01 -0.36 21.65
C ASP A 412 40.91 -1.56 21.99
N ASP A 413 42.22 -1.31 22.14
CA ASP A 413 43.20 -2.34 22.46
C ASP A 413 42.99 -2.92 23.88
N ALA A 414 42.42 -2.12 24.80
CA ALA A 414 42.10 -2.54 26.15
C ALA A 414 41.00 -3.62 26.21
N MET A 415 40.16 -3.72 25.18
CA MET A 415 39.09 -4.71 25.10
C MET A 415 39.54 -6.06 24.50
N ILE A 416 40.70 -6.14 23.85
CA ILE A 416 41.21 -7.37 23.22
C ILE A 416 41.33 -8.53 24.24
N PRO A 417 41.92 -8.35 25.45
CA PRO A 417 42.00 -9.43 26.43
C PRO A 417 40.62 -9.93 26.87
N TRP A 418 39.64 -9.03 26.96
CA TRP A 418 38.26 -9.41 27.29
C TRP A 418 37.63 -10.26 26.19
N LEU A 419 37.75 -9.85 24.92
CA LEU A 419 37.24 -10.61 23.76
C LEU A 419 37.88 -12.01 23.66
N GLN A 420 39.19 -12.12 23.90
CA GLN A 420 39.91 -13.40 23.89
C GLN A 420 39.44 -14.34 25.01
N ARG A 421 39.12 -13.81 26.20
CA ARG A 421 38.52 -14.61 27.28
C ARG A 421 37.12 -15.10 26.90
N MET A 422 36.28 -14.24 26.32
CA MET A 422 34.94 -14.63 25.89
C MET A 422 34.95 -15.65 24.75
N ALA A 423 35.89 -15.56 23.81
CA ALA A 423 36.08 -16.55 22.75
C ALA A 423 36.41 -17.96 23.26
N LYS A 424 36.91 -18.09 24.51
CA LYS A 424 37.23 -19.36 25.17
C LYS A 424 36.17 -19.81 26.18
N ASN A 425 35.10 -19.03 26.39
CA ASN A 425 34.09 -19.35 27.38
C ASN A 425 33.11 -20.40 26.86
N GLU A 426 33.26 -21.66 27.30
CA GLU A 426 32.44 -22.80 26.87
C GLU A 426 30.95 -22.68 27.22
N GLN A 427 30.56 -21.76 28.11
CA GLN A 427 29.15 -21.46 28.39
C GLN A 427 28.49 -20.62 27.30
N LEU A 428 29.26 -20.06 26.37
CA LEU A 428 28.74 -19.30 25.23
C LEU A 428 28.55 -20.22 24.01
N PRO A 429 27.48 -19.99 23.23
CA PRO A 429 27.30 -20.66 21.94
C PRO A 429 28.52 -20.49 21.03
N GLU A 430 28.81 -21.49 20.20
CA GLU A 430 29.97 -21.51 19.31
C GLU A 430 30.05 -20.29 18.39
N TYR A 431 28.93 -19.88 17.79
CA TYR A 431 28.92 -18.70 16.91
C TYR A 431 29.23 -17.38 17.65
N ILE A 432 28.87 -17.24 18.95
CA ILE A 432 29.25 -16.06 19.76
C ILE A 432 30.74 -16.08 20.04
N ARG A 433 31.30 -17.25 20.38
CA ARG A 433 32.74 -17.41 20.60
C ARG A 433 33.53 -17.07 19.33
N ASP A 434 33.06 -17.50 18.17
CA ASP A 434 33.66 -17.16 16.89
C ASP A 434 33.56 -15.67 16.57
N LEU A 435 32.42 -15.03 16.85
CA LEU A 435 32.27 -13.59 16.69
C LEU A 435 33.22 -12.80 17.60
N CYS A 436 33.41 -13.22 18.86
CA CYS A 436 34.40 -12.64 19.76
C CYS A 436 35.82 -12.77 19.19
N ARG A 437 36.16 -13.95 18.65
CA ARG A 437 37.47 -14.21 18.02
C ARG A 437 37.70 -13.31 16.81
N GLN A 438 36.76 -13.28 15.88
CA GLN A 438 36.80 -12.41 14.70
C GLN A 438 36.92 -10.93 15.07
N THR A 439 36.19 -10.49 16.10
CA THR A 439 36.22 -9.10 16.58
C THR A 439 37.58 -8.74 17.20
N ALA A 440 38.21 -9.68 17.92
CA ALA A 440 39.54 -9.51 18.50
C ALA A 440 40.63 -9.42 17.41
N GLU A 441 40.48 -10.21 16.35
CA GLU A 441 41.45 -10.33 15.25
C GLU A 441 41.27 -9.28 14.14
N ALA A 442 40.12 -8.61 14.08
CA ALA A 442 39.84 -7.59 13.07
C ALA A 442 40.88 -6.43 13.14
N LYS A 443 41.15 -5.78 12.00
CA LYS A 443 41.97 -4.56 12.02
C LYS A 443 41.18 -3.43 12.72
N PRO A 444 41.83 -2.58 13.54
CA PRO A 444 41.15 -1.47 14.19
C PRO A 444 40.57 -0.54 13.13
N VAL A 445 39.25 -0.40 13.11
CA VAL A 445 38.59 0.62 12.30
C VAL A 445 38.87 1.95 13.00
N LYS A 446 39.68 2.82 12.38
CA LYS A 446 39.94 4.16 12.94
C LYS A 446 38.60 4.89 13.12
N ARG A 447 38.36 5.44 14.32
CA ARG A 447 37.15 6.23 14.66
C ARG A 447 36.78 7.31 13.62
N GLN A 448 37.75 7.81 12.85
CA GLN A 448 37.60 8.85 11.82
C GLN A 448 37.16 8.35 10.43
N GLN A 449 37.05 7.05 10.17
CA GLN A 449 36.56 6.53 8.87
C GLN A 449 35.04 6.28 8.86
N LEU A 450 34.34 6.81 9.85
CA LEU A 450 32.89 6.68 10.04
C LEU A 450 32.24 8.07 10.08
N ASP A 451 32.77 9.02 9.31
CA ASP A 451 32.05 10.26 9.00
C ASP A 451 30.85 9.89 8.09
N TRP A 452 29.65 9.98 8.66
CA TRP A 452 28.37 9.83 7.97
C TRP A 452 27.42 10.95 8.37
#